data_AF-A0A920VCU4-F1
#
_entry.id   AF-A0A920VCU4-F1
#
_cell.length_a   1.000
_cell.length_b   1.000
_cell.length_c   1.000
_cell.angle_alpha   90.00
_cell.angle_beta   90.00
_cell.angle_gamma   90.00
#
_symmetry.space_group_name_H-M   'P 1'
#
loop_
_entity.id
_entity.type
_entity.pdbx_description
1 polymer ?
#
loop_
_entity_poly.entity_id
_entity_poly.type
_entity_poly.pdbx_seq_one_letter_code
_entity_poly.pdbx_strand_id
1 'polypeptide(L)'
;MTVETLDDLSIAYTPGVASVCMEIHGNPSESYHLTNRANTVAVVTDGSAVLGLGNIGPEAAMPGMEGKSILFKGLADIDAFPICLATQDSDEIVQTVRYLAPSVGGIKPFKTSPPLVALISKTHCKTLGYPSSTMINMEQPSRSSLEL
;
A
#
# COMPACT_ATOMS: atom_id res chain seq x y z
N MET A 1 -1.92 -5.12 -21.00
CA MET A 1 -1.10 -4.95 -22.21
C MET A 1 0.03 -5.95 -22.13
N THR A 2 0.19 -6.82 -23.13
CA THR A 2 1.42 -7.59 -23.28
C THR A 2 2.40 -6.73 -24.09
N VAL A 3 3.70 -6.78 -23.75
CA VAL A 3 4.74 -6.06 -24.48
C VAL A 3 5.43 -7.08 -25.37
N GLU A 4 5.05 -7.13 -26.65
CA GLU A 4 5.52 -8.15 -27.60
C GLU A 4 6.32 -7.52 -28.75
N THR A 5 6.08 -6.24 -29.03
CA THR A 5 6.72 -5.49 -30.11
C THR A 5 7.47 -4.25 -29.61
N LEU A 6 8.32 -3.68 -30.46
CA LEU A 6 8.98 -2.39 -30.18
C LEU A 6 7.98 -1.22 -30.11
N ASP A 7 6.86 -1.33 -30.83
CA ASP A 7 5.79 -0.33 -30.78
C ASP A 7 5.08 -0.39 -29.42
N ASP A 8 4.80 -1.59 -28.90
CA ASP A 8 4.25 -1.76 -27.54
C ASP A 8 5.18 -1.16 -26.47
N LEU A 9 6.50 -1.41 -26.61
CA LEU A 9 7.50 -0.86 -25.70
C LEU A 9 7.54 0.67 -25.78
N SER A 10 7.40 1.23 -26.99
CA SER A 10 7.41 2.68 -27.21
C SER A 10 6.21 3.38 -26.58
N ILE A 11 5.07 2.70 -26.49
CA ILE A 11 3.85 3.16 -25.81
C ILE A 11 3.98 3.01 -24.29
N ALA A 12 4.41 1.83 -23.83
CA ALA A 12 4.49 1.51 -22.40
C ALA A 12 5.66 2.22 -21.69
N TYR A 13 6.69 2.63 -22.44
CA TYR A 13 7.91 3.21 -21.91
C TYR A 13 8.41 4.36 -22.79
N THR A 14 9.68 4.40 -23.14
CA THR A 14 10.27 5.50 -23.91
C THR A 14 9.96 5.34 -25.39
N PRO A 15 9.50 6.39 -26.12
CA PRO A 15 9.31 7.78 -25.66
C PRO A 15 7.90 8.10 -25.14
N GLY A 16 6.90 7.24 -25.30
CA GLY A 16 5.48 7.53 -25.03
C GLY A 16 5.17 7.95 -23.59
N VAL A 17 5.80 7.32 -22.60
CA VAL A 17 5.60 7.57 -21.17
C VAL A 17 5.90 9.01 -20.75
N ALA A 18 6.73 9.75 -21.51
CA ALA A 18 7.08 11.13 -21.20
C ALA A 18 5.85 12.05 -21.16
N SER A 19 4.87 11.83 -22.05
CA SER A 19 3.62 12.59 -22.06
C SER A 19 2.81 12.40 -20.78
N VAL A 20 2.69 11.17 -20.31
CA VAL A 20 2.02 10.80 -19.05
C VAL A 20 2.72 11.45 -17.85
N CYS A 21 4.06 11.43 -17.83
CA CYS A 21 4.83 12.09 -16.78
C CYS A 21 4.56 13.60 -16.72
N MET A 22 4.50 14.27 -17.89
CA MET A 22 4.23 15.71 -17.95
C MET A 22 2.79 16.06 -17.55
N GLU A 23 1.82 15.20 -17.88
CA GLU A 23 0.43 15.35 -17.45
C GLU A 23 0.32 15.29 -15.92
N ILE A 24 0.93 14.27 -15.29
CA ILE A 24 0.96 14.15 -13.83
C ILE A 24 1.75 15.29 -13.17
N HIS A 25 2.79 15.80 -13.84
CA HIS A 25 3.53 16.98 -13.36
C HIS A 25 2.63 18.23 -13.32
N GLY A 26 1.80 18.44 -14.35
CA GLY A 26 0.83 19.54 -14.40
C GLY A 26 -0.33 19.37 -13.42
N ASN A 27 -0.77 18.12 -13.20
CA ASN A 27 -1.81 17.78 -12.25
C ASN A 27 -1.51 16.46 -11.49
N PRO A 28 -0.98 16.52 -10.25
CA PRO A 28 -0.65 15.31 -9.49
C PRO A 28 -1.82 14.36 -9.21
N SER A 29 -3.08 14.82 -9.26
CA SER A 29 -4.24 13.94 -9.09
C SER A 29 -4.37 12.93 -10.23
N GLU A 30 -3.87 13.24 -11.43
CA GLU A 30 -3.90 12.32 -12.57
C GLU A 30 -3.09 11.05 -12.31
N SER A 31 -2.21 11.03 -11.31
CA SER A 31 -1.56 9.79 -10.88
C SER A 31 -2.55 8.69 -10.48
N TYR A 32 -3.76 9.02 -10.02
CA TYR A 32 -4.81 8.04 -9.72
C TYR A 32 -5.49 7.46 -10.96
N HIS A 33 -5.45 8.18 -12.10
CA HIS A 33 -6.09 7.76 -13.34
C HIS A 33 -5.10 7.15 -14.33
N LEU A 34 -3.90 7.72 -14.40
CA LEU A 34 -2.86 7.39 -15.37
C LEU A 34 -1.85 6.34 -14.86
N THR A 35 -1.99 5.89 -13.61
CA THR A 35 -1.14 4.84 -13.04
C THR A 35 -1.97 3.82 -12.26
N ASN A 36 -1.34 2.72 -11.86
CA ASN A 36 -1.95 1.73 -10.98
C ASN A 36 -2.13 2.21 -9.53
N ARG A 37 -1.73 3.43 -9.19
CA ARG A 37 -1.81 3.99 -7.82
C ARG A 37 -3.18 3.81 -7.21
N ALA A 38 -4.27 4.07 -7.95
CA ALA A 38 -5.64 3.96 -7.41
C ALA A 38 -6.00 2.54 -6.94
N ASN A 39 -5.39 1.50 -7.52
CA ASN A 39 -5.66 0.10 -7.16
C ASN A 39 -4.58 -0.51 -6.26
N THR A 40 -3.53 0.24 -5.92
CA THR A 40 -2.35 -0.29 -5.25
C THR A 40 -2.35 0.04 -3.76
N VAL A 41 -2.10 -0.96 -2.91
CA VAL A 41 -2.02 -0.81 -1.44
C VAL A 41 -0.68 -1.32 -0.92
N ALA A 42 0.01 -0.51 -0.12
CA ALA A 42 1.15 -0.99 0.65
C ALA A 42 0.68 -1.60 1.98
N VAL A 43 1.01 -2.87 2.22
CA VAL A 43 0.79 -3.50 3.53
C VAL A 43 2.08 -3.34 4.33
N VAL A 44 2.06 -2.59 5.43
CA VAL A 44 3.26 -2.20 6.18
C VAL A 44 3.32 -2.87 7.54
N THR A 45 4.47 -3.40 7.93
CA THR A 45 4.74 -3.95 9.28
C THR A 45 6.19 -3.77 9.68
N ASP A 46 6.46 -3.72 10.98
CA ASP A 46 7.79 -3.79 11.60
C ASP A 46 8.08 -5.18 12.22
N GLY A 47 7.12 -6.11 12.10
CA GLY A 47 7.21 -7.45 12.68
C GLY A 47 7.11 -7.50 14.21
N SER A 48 6.66 -6.42 14.86
CA SER A 48 6.64 -6.33 16.32
C SER A 48 5.55 -7.19 16.99
N ALA A 49 4.51 -7.60 16.25
CA ALA A 49 3.36 -8.32 16.81
C ALA A 49 2.77 -9.35 15.82
N VAL A 50 3.62 -10.17 15.21
CA VAL A 50 3.21 -11.12 14.16
C VAL A 50 2.31 -12.21 14.74
N LEU A 51 1.02 -12.18 14.38
CA LEU A 51 0.02 -13.17 14.79
C LEU A 51 -0.01 -13.35 16.33
N GLY A 52 0.22 -14.57 16.81
CA GLY A 52 0.40 -14.89 18.23
C GLY A 52 1.86 -15.17 18.62
N LEU A 53 2.81 -14.88 17.73
CA LEU A 53 4.23 -15.20 17.88
C LEU A 53 5.02 -14.06 18.55
N GLY A 54 4.41 -12.88 18.68
CA GLY A 54 5.05 -11.70 19.28
C GLY A 54 5.99 -11.00 18.31
N ASN A 55 7.07 -10.43 18.85
CA ASN A 55 8.08 -9.71 18.08
C ASN A 55 9.11 -10.70 17.54
N ILE A 56 8.96 -11.08 16.27
CA ILE A 56 9.86 -12.02 15.58
C ILE A 56 10.64 -11.36 14.44
N GLY A 57 10.50 -10.04 14.30
CA GLY A 57 11.20 -9.24 13.31
C GLY A 57 10.51 -9.17 11.94
N PRO A 58 10.95 -8.23 11.10
CA PRO A 58 10.30 -7.87 9.84
C PRO A 58 10.41 -8.97 8.77
N GLU A 59 11.54 -9.66 8.66
CA GLU A 59 11.73 -10.75 7.69
C GLU A 59 10.79 -11.92 7.99
N ALA A 60 10.64 -12.28 9.27
CA ALA A 60 9.75 -13.35 9.69
C ALA A 60 8.26 -12.99 9.55
N ALA A 61 7.93 -11.70 9.45
CA ALA A 61 6.58 -11.23 9.17
C ALA A 61 6.18 -11.42 7.68
N MET A 62 7.16 -11.52 6.77
CA MET A 62 6.93 -11.53 5.32
C MET A 62 5.85 -12.53 4.85
N PRO A 63 5.84 -13.81 5.28
CA PRO A 63 4.82 -14.76 4.81
C PRO A 63 3.39 -14.34 5.20
N GLY A 64 3.22 -13.72 6.37
CA GLY A 64 1.92 -13.18 6.81
C GLY A 64 1.48 -11.99 5.97
N MET A 65 2.43 -11.19 5.49
CA MET A 65 2.19 -10.02 4.64
C MET A 65 1.83 -10.43 3.21
N GLU A 66 2.53 -11.42 2.65
CA GLU A 66 2.21 -12.02 1.37
C GLU A 66 0.82 -12.67 1.39
N GLY A 67 0.51 -13.42 2.46
CA GLY A 67 -0.83 -13.98 2.66
C GLY A 67 -1.92 -12.92 2.66
N LYS A 68 -1.68 -11.77 3.30
CA LYS A 68 -2.62 -10.62 3.20
C LYS A 68 -2.73 -10.05 1.81
N SER A 69 -1.62 -9.97 1.08
CA SER A 69 -1.61 -9.44 -0.29
C SER A 69 -2.46 -10.32 -1.22
N ILE A 70 -2.35 -11.64 -1.07
CA ILE A 70 -3.20 -12.62 -1.77
C ILE A 70 -4.67 -12.40 -1.44
N LEU A 71 -5.02 -12.14 -0.17
CA LEU A 71 -6.41 -11.86 0.22
C LEU A 71 -6.95 -10.56 -0.40
N PHE A 72 -6.15 -9.50 -0.44
CA PHE A 72 -6.54 -8.25 -1.11
C PHE A 72 -6.83 -8.48 -2.60
N LYS A 73 -5.96 -9.24 -3.28
CA LYS A 73 -6.16 -9.55 -4.69
C LYS A 73 -7.37 -10.46 -4.91
N GLY A 74 -7.46 -11.55 -4.16
CA GLY A 74 -8.49 -12.57 -4.35
C GLY A 74 -9.90 -12.13 -3.93
N LEU A 75 -10.03 -11.22 -2.96
CA LEU A 75 -11.33 -10.80 -2.42
C LEU A 75 -11.79 -9.43 -2.93
N ALA A 76 -10.88 -8.55 -3.34
CA ALA A 76 -11.20 -7.17 -3.69
C ALA A 76 -10.56 -6.69 -4.99
N ASP A 77 -9.83 -7.54 -5.71
CA ASP A 77 -9.02 -7.19 -6.89
C ASP A 77 -8.02 -6.03 -6.65
N ILE A 78 -7.57 -5.89 -5.40
CA ILE A 78 -6.61 -4.86 -5.00
C ILE A 78 -5.18 -5.39 -5.15
N ASP A 79 -4.32 -4.60 -5.79
CA ASP A 79 -2.90 -4.91 -5.94
C ASP A 79 -2.15 -4.51 -4.66
N ALA A 80 -2.15 -5.41 -3.68
CA ALA A 80 -1.43 -5.21 -2.44
C ALA A 80 0.01 -5.75 -2.52
N PHE A 81 0.96 -5.04 -1.94
CA PHE A 81 2.34 -5.53 -1.81
C PHE A 81 2.90 -5.34 -0.40
N PRO A 82 3.72 -6.28 0.09
CA PRO A 82 4.26 -6.26 1.44
C PRO A 82 5.46 -5.31 1.58
N ILE A 83 5.50 -4.54 2.67
CA ILE A 83 6.63 -3.72 3.09
C ILE A 83 6.93 -4.01 4.55
N CYS A 84 7.96 -4.83 4.79
CA CYS A 84 8.49 -5.08 6.13
C CYS A 84 9.63 -4.11 6.43
N LEU A 85 9.48 -3.29 7.46
CA LEU A 85 10.43 -2.24 7.82
C LEU A 85 11.44 -2.76 8.84
N ALA A 86 12.73 -2.61 8.54
CA ALA A 86 13.84 -2.95 9.43
C ALA A 86 14.07 -1.90 10.53
N THR A 87 12.98 -1.39 11.12
CA THR A 87 12.98 -0.43 12.21
C THR A 87 11.71 -0.61 13.03
N GLN A 88 11.79 -0.35 14.34
CA GLN A 88 10.67 -0.29 15.27
C GLN A 88 10.48 1.12 15.84
N ASP A 89 11.24 2.10 15.31
CA ASP A 89 11.07 3.51 15.66
C ASP A 89 9.82 4.07 14.97
N SER A 90 8.91 4.61 15.77
CA SER A 90 7.62 5.08 15.25
C SER A 90 7.75 6.25 14.29
N ASP A 91 8.72 7.14 14.51
CA ASP A 91 8.93 8.32 13.67
C ASP A 91 9.53 7.93 12.34
N GLU A 92 10.49 7.00 12.33
CA GLU A 92 11.05 6.43 11.09
C GLU A 92 9.99 5.70 10.26
N ILE A 93 9.12 4.92 10.91
CA ILE A 93 8.05 4.20 10.22
C ILE A 93 7.05 5.18 9.60
N VAL A 94 6.64 6.21 10.35
CA VAL A 94 5.71 7.21 9.84
C VAL A 94 6.34 8.02 8.72
N GLN A 95 7.61 8.37 8.83
CA GLN A 95 8.31 9.07 7.77
C GLN A 95 8.42 8.21 6.51
N THR A 96 8.69 6.92 6.67
CA THR A 96 8.72 5.95 5.55
C THR A 96 7.35 5.87 4.88
N VAL A 97 6.27 5.74 5.66
CA VAL A 97 4.89 5.75 5.16
C VAL A 97 4.58 7.03 4.37
N ARG A 98 5.06 8.20 4.82
CA ARG A 98 4.90 9.47 4.09
C ARG A 98 5.63 9.46 2.76
N TYR A 99 6.84 8.93 2.70
CA TYR A 99 7.62 8.82 1.46
C TYR A 99 7.01 7.83 0.47
N LEU A 100 6.31 6.80 0.95
CA LEU A 100 5.62 5.81 0.12
C LEU A 100 4.28 6.31 -0.43
N ALA A 101 3.66 7.30 0.21
CA ALA A 101 2.31 7.77 -0.13
C ALA A 101 2.09 8.20 -1.61
N PRO A 102 3.07 8.77 -2.33
CA PRO A 102 2.91 9.07 -3.76
C PRO A 102 2.78 7.83 -4.66
N SER A 103 3.29 6.68 -4.22
CA SER A 103 3.35 5.45 -5.04
C SER A 103 2.13 4.55 -4.89
N VAL A 104 1.29 4.78 -3.87
CA VAL A 104 0.15 3.91 -3.54
C VAL A 104 -1.13 4.71 -3.33
N GLY A 105 -2.25 4.05 -3.52
CA GLY A 105 -3.59 4.59 -3.23
C GLY A 105 -4.00 4.39 -1.79
N GLY A 106 -3.41 3.41 -1.10
CA GLY A 106 -3.67 3.13 0.31
C GLY A 106 -2.47 2.55 1.05
N ILE A 107 -2.45 2.74 2.38
CA ILE A 107 -1.47 2.11 3.28
C ILE A 107 -2.23 1.37 4.37
N LYS A 108 -1.98 0.07 4.50
CA LYS A 108 -2.60 -0.79 5.51
C LYS A 108 -1.53 -1.30 6.50
N PRO A 109 -1.57 -0.90 7.77
CA PRO A 109 -0.69 -1.52 8.76
C PRO A 109 -1.12 -2.96 9.06
N PHE A 110 -0.15 -3.87 9.21
CA PHE A 110 -0.37 -5.25 9.65
C PHE A 110 0.37 -5.50 10.95
N LYS A 111 -0.39 -5.93 11.98
CA LYS A 111 0.14 -6.60 13.17
C LYS A 111 1.42 -5.94 13.72
N THR A 112 1.30 -4.63 13.91
CA THR A 112 2.30 -3.74 14.50
C THR A 112 1.72 -3.13 15.78
N SER A 113 2.53 -2.41 16.56
CA SER A 113 2.09 -1.83 17.83
C SER A 113 0.87 -0.88 17.66
N PRO A 114 -0.14 -0.95 18.55
CA PRO A 114 -1.35 -0.11 18.45
C PRO A 114 -1.10 1.41 18.33
N PRO A 115 -0.11 2.01 19.03
CA PRO A 115 0.21 3.43 18.87
C PRO A 115 0.61 3.80 17.43
N LEU A 116 1.32 2.90 16.76
CA LEU A 116 1.82 3.13 15.40
C LEU A 116 0.70 3.04 14.36
N VAL A 117 -0.25 2.13 14.54
CA VAL A 117 -1.47 2.06 13.71
C VAL A 117 -2.21 3.39 13.72
N ALA A 118 -2.39 4.00 14.90
CA ALA A 118 -3.07 5.28 15.03
C ALA A 118 -2.31 6.44 14.35
N LEU A 119 -0.97 6.40 14.38
CA LEU A 119 -0.12 7.43 13.80
C LEU A 119 -0.06 7.36 12.26
N ILE A 120 0.01 6.15 11.71
CA ILE A 120 -0.06 5.89 10.26
C ILE A 120 -1.41 6.35 9.71
N SER A 121 -2.51 5.98 10.36
CA SER A 121 -3.86 6.36 9.93
C SER A 121 -4.06 7.88 9.91
N LYS A 122 -3.59 8.60 10.93
CA LYS A 122 -3.67 10.08 10.98
C LYS A 122 -2.82 10.74 9.89
N THR A 123 -1.64 10.21 9.64
CA THR A 123 -0.68 10.78 8.67
C THR A 123 -1.14 10.55 7.24
N HIS A 124 -1.65 9.36 6.94
CA HIS A 124 -2.18 9.00 5.63
C HIS A 124 -3.38 9.88 5.22
N CYS A 125 -4.34 10.09 6.13
CA CYS A 125 -5.49 10.97 5.88
C CYS A 125 -5.08 12.43 5.60
N LYS A 126 -4.11 12.97 6.35
CA LYS A 126 -3.61 14.34 6.14
C LYS A 126 -2.82 14.50 4.84
N THR A 127 -2.04 13.49 4.46
CA THR A 127 -1.12 13.57 3.31
C THR A 127 -1.87 13.43 1.98
N LEU A 128 -2.95 12.65 1.95
CA LEU A 128 -3.69 12.37 0.71
C LEU A 128 -5.00 13.15 0.57
N GLY A 129 -5.37 13.98 1.55
CA GLY A 129 -6.61 14.75 1.51
C GLY A 129 -7.90 13.89 1.55
N TYR A 130 -7.80 12.62 1.92
CA TYR A 130 -8.95 11.71 2.02
C TYR A 130 -9.69 11.87 3.35
N PRO A 131 -11.04 11.80 3.35
CA PRO A 131 -11.80 11.69 4.57
C PRO A 131 -11.45 10.39 5.30
N SER A 132 -11.30 10.45 6.62
CA SER A 132 -10.89 9.34 7.49
C SER A 132 -11.78 8.08 7.35
N SER A 133 -12.98 8.24 6.81
CA SER A 133 -13.95 7.18 6.53
C SER A 133 -13.51 6.19 5.45
N THR A 134 -12.64 6.57 4.51
CA THR A 134 -12.19 5.66 3.44
C THR A 134 -11.25 4.56 3.97
N MET A 135 -10.52 4.84 5.06
CA MET A 135 -9.68 3.84 5.75
C MET A 135 -10.50 2.79 6.52
N ILE A 136 -11.72 3.16 6.96
CA ILE A 136 -12.57 2.35 7.84
C ILE A 136 -13.32 1.24 7.07
N ASN A 137 -13.64 1.44 5.78
CA ASN A 137 -14.31 0.40 5.00
C ASN A 137 -13.45 -0.85 4.72
N MET A 138 -12.14 -0.79 4.98
CA MET A 138 -11.24 -1.95 4.91
C MET A 138 -10.99 -2.61 6.28
N GLU A 139 -11.64 -2.17 7.36
CA GLU A 139 -11.44 -2.73 8.70
C GLU A 139 -12.36 -3.88 9.05
N GLN A 140 -13.42 -4.14 8.28
CA GLN A 140 -14.27 -5.32 8.45
C GLN A 140 -14.86 -5.73 7.07
N PRO A 141 -14.37 -6.78 6.38
CA PRO A 141 -15.35 -7.64 5.73
C PRO A 141 -16.30 -8.07 6.85
N SER A 142 -17.61 -7.97 6.63
CA SER A 142 -18.62 -8.37 7.61
C SER A 142 -18.17 -9.60 8.40
N ARG A 143 -18.20 -9.51 9.74
CA ARG A 143 -17.79 -10.55 10.70
C ARG A 143 -18.31 -11.97 10.43
N SER A 144 -19.23 -12.15 9.48
CA SER A 144 -19.79 -13.42 9.04
C SER A 144 -18.93 -14.26 8.09
N SER A 145 -17.81 -13.75 7.55
CA SER A 145 -17.09 -14.41 6.45
C SER A 145 -15.70 -14.96 6.81
N LEU A 146 -15.28 -14.91 8.08
CA LEU A 146 -13.94 -15.30 8.53
C LEU A 146 -13.94 -16.32 9.70
N GLU A 147 -15.06 -16.98 9.97
CA GLU A 147 -15.05 -18.23 10.75
C GLU A 147 -14.97 -19.43 9.78
N LEU A 148 -13.74 -19.87 9.53
CA LEU A 148 -13.38 -21.23 9.09
C LEU A 148 -12.17 -21.67 9.92
#